data_AF-A8PWP8-F1
#
_entry.id   AF-A8PWP8-F1
#
_cell.length_a   1.000
_cell.length_b   1.000
_cell.length_c   1.000
_cell.angle_alpha   90.00
_cell.angle_beta   90.00
_cell.angle_gamma   90.00
#
_symmetry.space_group_name_H-M   'P 1'
#
loop_
_entity.id
_entity.type
_entity.pdbx_description
1 polymer ?
#
loop_
_entity_poly.entity_id
_entity_poly.type
_entity_poly.pdbx_seq_one_letter_code
_entity_poly.pdbx_strand_id
1 'polypeptide(L)' 'MDPIVYKNNNILQRQRIYQSDLRPVYQRLPRSGLYMGIFQIFFWAGIGGITVGAFNMITLDLLS' A
#
# COMPACT_ATOMS: atom_id res chain seq x y z
N MET A 1 -13.34 -27.44 16.59
CA MET A 1 -14.19 -26.25 16.73
C MET A 1 -13.56 -25.16 15.89
N ASP A 2 -14.27 -24.69 14.87
CA ASP A 2 -13.75 -23.79 13.85
C ASP A 2 -13.51 -22.37 14.41
N PRO A 3 -12.33 -21.75 14.19
CA PRO A 3 -11.94 -20.48 14.83
C PRO A 3 -12.80 -19.27 14.41
N ILE A 4 -13.63 -19.43 13.38
CA ILE A 4 -14.53 -18.41 12.84
C ILE A 4 -15.70 -18.09 13.80
N VAL A 5 -16.09 -19.04 14.67
CA VAL A 5 -17.23 -18.90 15.58
C VAL A 5 -16.98 -17.84 16.67
N TYR A 6 -15.72 -17.64 17.08
CA TYR A 6 -15.34 -16.68 18.12
C TYR A 6 -15.04 -15.27 17.58
N LYS A 7 -15.05 -15.07 16.26
CA LYS A 7 -14.77 -13.77 15.65
C LYS A 7 -16.01 -12.89 15.72
N ASN A 8 -15.86 -11.70 16.28
CA ASN A 8 -16.94 -10.71 16.30
C ASN A 8 -17.43 -10.43 14.87
N ASN A 9 -18.72 -10.66 14.62
CA ASN A 9 -19.34 -10.44 13.33
C ASN A 9 -19.70 -8.97 13.12
N ASN A 10 -18.79 -8.25 12.47
CA ASN A 10 -18.96 -6.84 12.08
C ASN A 10 -19.13 -6.65 10.56
N ILE A 11 -19.58 -7.70 9.84
CA ILE A 11 -19.67 -7.69 8.37
C ILE A 11 -20.65 -6.61 7.88
N LEU A 12 -21.86 -6.54 8.46
CA LEU A 12 -22.88 -5.56 8.04
C LEU A 12 -22.41 -4.11 8.25
N GLN A 13 -21.69 -3.85 9.34
CA GLN A 13 -21.10 -2.53 9.60
C GLN A 13 -20.05 -2.18 8.54
N ARG A 14 -19.18 -3.14 8.20
CA ARG A 14 -18.18 -2.96 7.14
C ARG A 14 -18.84 -2.74 5.78
N GLN A 15 -19.87 -3.51 5.43
CA GLN A 15 -20.62 -3.35 4.18
C GLN A 15 -21.19 -1.94 4.03
N ARG A 16 -21.83 -1.41 5.08
CA ARG A 16 -22.34 -0.02 5.07
C ARG A 16 -21.22 0.99 4.80
N ILE A 17 -20.07 0.86 5.46
CA ILE A 17 -18.90 1.74 5.27
C ILE A 17 -18.38 1.66 3.82
N TYR A 18 -18.24 0.45 3.28
CA TYR A 18 -17.73 0.26 1.91
C TYR A 18 -18.71 0.71 0.82
N GLN A 19 -20.02 0.61 1.07
CA GLN A 19 -21.07 0.99 0.13
C GLN A 19 -21.39 2.49 0.20
N SER A 20 -21.22 3.14 1.34
CA SER A 20 -21.45 4.59 1.50
C SER A 20 -20.36 5.46 0.89
N ASP A 21 -19.21 4.88 0.55
CA ASP A 21 -18.00 5.61 0.16
C ASP A 21 -17.70 5.45 -1.34
N LEU A 22 -17.70 6.59 -2.05
CA LEU A 22 -17.39 6.68 -3.48
C LEU A 22 -15.89 6.64 -3.79
N ARG A 23 -15.02 6.80 -2.78
CA ARG A 23 -13.57 6.73 -2.97
C ARG A 23 -13.17 5.36 -3.54
N PRO A 24 -11.99 5.24 -4.16
CA PRO A 24 -11.45 3.94 -4.57
C PRO A 24 -11.40 2.96 -3.39
N VAL A 25 -11.67 1.67 -3.64
CA VAL A 25 -11.82 0.63 -2.60
C VAL A 25 -10.63 0.60 -1.62
N TYR A 26 -9.43 0.81 -2.13
CA TYR A 26 -8.19 0.81 -1.36
C TYR A 26 -8.02 2.02 -0.44
N GLN A 27 -8.90 3.03 -0.51
CA GLN A 27 -8.90 4.24 0.32
C GLN A 27 -10.12 4.34 1.26
N ARG A 28 -11.06 3.39 1.21
CA ARG A 28 -12.35 3.52 1.91
C ARG A 28 -12.26 3.35 3.42
N LEU A 29 -11.24 2.65 3.92
CA LEU A 29 -11.12 2.36 5.34
C LEU A 29 -10.43 3.49 6.10
N PRO A 30 -10.82 3.77 7.37
CA PRO A 30 -10.14 4.79 8.16
C PRO A 30 -8.63 4.56 8.28
N ARG A 31 -8.19 3.29 8.33
CA ARG A 31 -6.77 2.91 8.40
C ARG A 31 -6.08 2.80 7.03
N SER A 32 -6.80 2.95 5.92
CA SER A 32 -6.19 2.80 4.60
C SER A 32 -5.11 3.85 4.32
N GLY A 33 -5.27 5.07 4.87
CA GLY A 33 -4.25 6.12 4.74
C GLY A 33 -2.90 5.72 5.32
N LEU A 34 -2.89 5.03 6.47
CA LEU A 34 -1.66 4.53 7.10
C LEU A 34 -0.97 3.49 6.19
N TYR A 35 -1.72 2.50 5.69
CA TYR A 35 -1.17 1.47 4.82
C TYR A 35 -0.68 2.05 3.49
N MET A 36 -1.42 2.99 2.90
CA MET A 36 -1.04 3.67 1.68
C MET A 36 0.19 4.55 1.86
N GLY A 37 0.31 5.24 2.99
CA GLY A 37 1.49 6.04 3.33
C GLY A 37 2.74 5.18 3.45
N ILE A 38 2.67 4.08 4.20
CA ILE A 38 3.77 3.13 4.34
C ILE A 38 4.17 2.55 2.96
N PHE A 39 3.20 2.12 2.17
CA PHE A 39 3.45 1.62 0.81
C PHE A 39 4.16 2.67 -0.06
N GLN A 40 3.68 3.92 -0.05
CA GLN A 40 4.28 4.99 -0.85
C GLN A 40 5.72 5.30 -0.43
N ILE A 41 6.03 5.27 0.86
CA ILE A 41 7.41 5.47 1.35
C ILE A 41 8.34 4.41 0.76
N PHE A 42 7.99 3.13 0.88
CA PHE A 42 8.82 2.06 0.34
C PHE A 42 8.89 2.08 -1.18
N PHE A 43 7.78 2.38 -1.85
CA PHE A 43 7.73 2.48 -3.30
C PHE A 43 8.69 3.57 -3.81
N TRP A 44 8.59 4.78 -3.28
CA TRP A 44 9.44 5.90 -3.72
C TRP A 44 10.91 5.72 -3.32
N ALA A 45 11.18 5.13 -2.15
CA ALA A 45 12.54 4.76 -1.78
C ALA A 45 13.15 3.75 -2.76
N GLY A 46 12.38 2.72 -3.15
CA GLY A 46 12.79 1.73 -4.14
C GLY A 46 13.07 2.35 -5.52
N ILE A 47 12.16 3.20 -6.01
CA ILE A 47 12.34 3.93 -7.28
C ILE A 47 13.58 4.83 -7.22
N GLY A 48 13.78 5.55 -6.12
CA GLY A 48 14.98 6.37 -5.91
C GLY A 48 16.26 5.55 -5.96
N GLY A 49 16.28 4.40 -5.28
CA GLY A 49 17.43 3.48 -5.29
C GLY A 49 17.74 2.94 -6.68
N ILE A 50 16.72 2.50 -7.43
CA ILE A 50 16.89 2.04 -8.82
C ILE A 50 17.42 3.16 -9.71
N THR A 51 16.88 4.37 -9.57
CA THR A 51 17.30 5.54 -10.38
C THR A 51 18.75 5.90 -10.14
N VAL A 52 19.19 5.94 -8.87
CA VAL A 52 20.59 6.20 -8.50
C VAL A 52 21.50 5.07 -9.01
N GLY A 53 21.09 3.81 -8.85
CA GLY A 53 21.83 2.66 -9.35
C GLY A 53 22.03 2.71 -10.87
N ALA A 54 20.96 3.02 -11.62
CA ALA A 54 21.01 3.18 -13.08
C ALA A 54 21.94 4.33 -13.50
N PHE A 55 21.86 5.48 -12.83
CA PHE A 55 22.74 6.63 -13.09
C PHE A 55 24.22 6.27 -12.85
N ASN A 56 24.51 5.54 -11.79
CA ASN A 56 25.87 5.10 -11.50
C ASN A 56 26.39 4.11 -12.55
N MET A 57 25.58 3.15 -13.01
CA MET A 57 25.99 2.23 -14.07
C MET A 57 26.31 2.97 -15.37
N ILE A 58 25.44 3.90 -15.79
CA ILE A 58 25.66 4.69 -17.01
C ILE A 58 26.92 5.53 -16.90
N THR A 59 27.15 6.19 -15.75
CA THR A 59 28.33 7.05 -15.58
C THR A 59 29.62 6.25 -15.43
N LEU A 60 29.60 5.07 -14.79
CA LEU A 60 30.75 4.17 -14.76
C LEU A 60 31.12 3.68 -16.15
N ASP A 61 30.15 3.24 -16.95
CA ASP A 61 30.37 2.72 -18.31
C ASP A 61 30.89 3.80 -19.26
N LEU A 62 30.55 5.08 -19.04
CA LEU A 62 31.05 6.21 -19.82
C LEU A 62 32.48 6.64 -19.43
N LEU A 63 32.99 6.18 -18.28
CA LEU A 63 34.30 6.54 -17.74
C LEU A 63 35.35 5.42 -17.87
N SER A 64 34.97 4.24 -18.36
CA SER A 64 35.84 3.10 -18.69
C SER A 64 36.25 3.09 -20.16
#